data_AF-A0A497PCX4-F1
#
_entry.id   AF-A0A497PCX4-F1
#
_cell.length_a   1.000
_cell.length_b   1.000
_cell.length_c   1.000
_cell.angle_alpha   90.00
_cell.angle_beta   90.00
_cell.angle_gamma   90.00
#
_symmetry.space_group_name_H-M   'P 1'
#
loop_
_entity.id
_entity.type
_entity.pdbx_description
1 polymer ?
#
loop_
_entity_poly.entity_id
_entity_poly.type
_entity_poly.pdbx_seq_one_letter_code
_entity_poly.pdbx_strand_id
1 'polypeptide(L)'
;MDPQKDKTHYCYILQNDDNQKTYNGYTVNSTKRLRQHNGEITGGARSTKCSNTWKYICIVSGFPDKINALQCEWRIKKPFNKRRTREYCGPEGRIKGLNHVLHLDKWTSNSVIVDFPLEVKILPKYKHLLTDLPDYITVTDL
;
A
#
# COMPACT_ATOMS: atom_id res chain seq x y z
N MET A 1 -32.75 -4.11 3.90
CA MET A 1 -31.57 -4.49 4.72
C MET A 1 -30.46 -4.78 3.73
N ASP A 2 -29.57 -3.83 3.47
CA ASP A 2 -28.46 -4.04 2.54
C ASP A 2 -27.34 -4.81 3.27
N PRO A 3 -27.02 -6.05 2.85
CA PRO A 3 -25.92 -6.81 3.42
C PRO A 3 -24.63 -6.21 2.88
N GLN A 4 -24.11 -5.20 3.57
CA GLN A 4 -22.81 -4.65 3.30
C GLN A 4 -21.76 -5.68 3.71
N LYS A 5 -21.54 -6.69 2.84
CA LYS A 5 -20.42 -7.63 2.87
C LYS A 5 -19.19 -6.87 3.31
N ASP A 6 -18.54 -7.30 4.40
CA ASP A 6 -17.28 -6.73 4.88
C ASP A 6 -16.29 -6.68 3.72
N LYS A 7 -16.11 -5.47 3.17
CA LYS A 7 -15.21 -5.26 2.04
C LYS A 7 -13.80 -5.22 2.61
N THR A 8 -12.96 -6.16 2.22
CA THR A 8 -11.54 -6.06 2.53
C THR A 8 -10.97 -4.81 1.89
N HIS A 9 -10.35 -3.98 2.72
CA HIS A 9 -9.68 -2.76 2.33
C HIS A 9 -8.21 -3.05 2.06
N TYR A 10 -7.67 -2.52 0.96
CA TYR A 10 -6.29 -2.74 0.57
C TYR A 10 -5.57 -1.42 0.33
N CYS A 11 -4.41 -1.27 0.95
CA CYS A 11 -3.38 -0.31 0.55
C CYS A 11 -2.29 -1.07 -0.20
N TYR A 12 -1.71 -0.48 -1.24
CA TYR A 12 -0.73 -1.20 -2.03
C TYR A 12 0.33 -0.29 -2.60
N ILE A 13 1.45 -0.90 -2.96
CA ILE A 13 2.54 -0.31 -3.71
C ILE A 13 2.72 -1.16 -4.97
N LEU A 14 2.69 -0.49 -6.12
CA LEU A 14 3.00 -1.05 -7.43
C LEU A 14 4.38 -0.62 -7.88
N GLN A 15 4.95 -1.44 -8.74
CA GLN A 15 6.11 -1.14 -9.55
C GLN A 15 5.82 -1.57 -10.99
N ASN A 16 6.30 -0.82 -11.97
CA ASN A 16 6.36 -1.30 -13.35
C ASN A 16 7.77 -1.82 -13.70
N ASP A 17 7.86 -2.66 -14.72
CA ASP A 17 9.14 -3.23 -15.14
C ASP A 17 9.93 -2.28 -16.05
N ASP A 18 9.24 -1.47 -16.86
CA ASP A 18 9.85 -0.65 -17.91
C ASP A 18 10.85 0.41 -17.39
N ASN A 19 10.51 1.08 -16.29
CA ASN A 19 11.34 2.17 -15.74
C ASN A 19 11.30 2.27 -14.22
N GLN A 20 10.90 1.18 -13.55
CA GLN A 20 10.90 1.05 -12.09
C GLN A 20 10.11 2.16 -11.37
N LYS A 21 9.14 2.78 -12.07
CA LYS A 21 8.22 3.74 -11.48
C LYS A 21 7.36 3.04 -10.45
N THR A 22 7.06 3.77 -9.38
CA THR A 22 6.20 3.28 -8.31
C THR A 22 4.90 4.06 -8.25
N TYR A 23 3.85 3.34 -7.92
CA TYR A 23 2.55 3.92 -7.60
C TYR A 23 2.10 3.35 -6.27
N ASN A 24 1.36 4.13 -5.48
CA ASN A 24 0.73 3.62 -4.28
C ASN A 24 -0.73 4.06 -4.30
N GLY A 25 -1.60 3.22 -3.76
CA GLY A 25 -3.03 3.47 -3.86
C GLY A 25 -3.86 2.59 -2.93
N TYR A 26 -5.16 2.78 -3.06
CA TYR A 26 -6.19 2.09 -2.28
C TYR A 26 -7.23 1.43 -3.20
N THR A 27 -7.77 0.29 -2.76
CA THR A 27 -8.89 -0.41 -3.42
C THR A 27 -9.62 -1.33 -2.44
N VAL A 28 -10.83 -1.75 -2.81
CA VAL A 28 -11.58 -2.86 -2.18
C VAL A 28 -11.58 -4.13 -3.05
N ASN A 29 -10.93 -4.07 -4.21
CA ASN A 29 -10.77 -5.18 -5.14
C ASN A 29 -9.40 -5.03 -5.82
N SER A 30 -8.41 -5.77 -5.32
CA SER A 30 -7.02 -5.72 -5.79
C SER A 30 -6.90 -6.19 -7.23
N THR A 31 -7.44 -7.37 -7.56
CA THR A 31 -7.38 -7.94 -8.91
C THR A 31 -7.96 -7.01 -9.96
N LYS A 32 -9.17 -6.48 -9.74
CA LYS A 32 -9.78 -5.51 -10.67
C LYS A 32 -8.90 -4.27 -10.81
N ARG A 33 -8.36 -3.74 -9.72
CA ARG A 33 -7.56 -2.51 -9.76
C ARG A 33 -6.23 -2.72 -10.49
N LEU A 34 -5.58 -3.87 -10.35
CA LEU A 34 -4.36 -4.18 -11.10
C LEU A 34 -4.62 -4.19 -12.61
N ARG A 35 -5.69 -4.87 -13.04
CA ARG A 35 -6.13 -4.91 -14.45
C ARG A 35 -6.45 -3.51 -14.99
N GLN A 36 -7.03 -2.64 -14.16
CA GLN A 36 -7.24 -1.23 -14.50
C GLN A 36 -5.93 -0.46 -14.70
N HIS A 37 -4.93 -0.70 -13.85
CA HIS A 37 -3.61 -0.07 -13.99
C HIS A 37 -2.87 -0.56 -15.23
N ASN A 38 -3.03 -1.85 -15.58
CA ASN A 38 -2.44 -2.45 -16.77
C ASN A 38 -3.23 -2.20 -18.06
N GLY A 39 -4.32 -1.42 -18.00
CA GLY A 39 -5.11 -1.04 -19.17
C GLY A 39 -5.95 -2.16 -19.77
N GLU A 40 -6.02 -3.33 -19.14
CA GLU A 40 -6.88 -4.44 -19.56
C GLU A 40 -8.37 -4.08 -19.44
N ILE A 41 -8.71 -3.22 -18.48
CA ILE A 41 -10.06 -2.70 -18.26
C ILE A 41 -10.03 -1.21 -17.93
N THR A 42 -11.14 -0.51 -18.16
CA THR A 42 -11.24 0.93 -17.98
C THR A 42 -11.28 1.35 -16.49
N GLY A 43 -10.87 2.60 -16.21
CA GLY A 43 -10.89 3.19 -14.87
C GLY A 43 -9.55 3.24 -14.14
N GLY A 44 -8.42 3.00 -14.84
CA GLY A 44 -7.07 3.18 -14.29
C GLY A 44 -6.71 4.65 -14.03
N ALA A 45 -5.82 4.87 -13.05
CA ALA A 45 -5.31 6.21 -12.74
C ALA A 45 -4.50 6.79 -13.92
N ARG A 46 -4.64 8.10 -14.19
CA ARG A 46 -3.93 8.77 -15.29
C ARG A 46 -2.40 8.55 -15.22
N SER A 47 -1.84 8.55 -14.01
CA SER A 47 -0.40 8.36 -13.79
C SER A 47 0.12 6.96 -14.12
N THR A 48 -0.75 5.94 -14.14
CA THR A 48 -0.35 4.56 -14.45
C THR A 48 -0.48 4.23 -15.93
N LYS A 49 -1.13 5.07 -16.74
CA LYS A 49 -1.25 4.88 -18.20
C LYS A 49 0.08 4.87 -18.96
N CYS A 50 1.19 5.19 -18.29
CA CYS A 50 2.52 5.18 -18.89
C CYS A 50 3.14 3.78 -19.00
N SER A 51 2.46 2.73 -18.51
CA SER A 51 2.93 1.35 -18.55
C SER A 51 1.76 0.38 -18.36
N ASN A 52 1.88 -0.82 -18.90
CA ASN A 52 0.98 -1.94 -18.67
C ASN A 52 1.65 -3.12 -17.95
N THR A 53 2.87 -2.92 -17.43
CA THR A 53 3.67 -3.94 -16.71
C THR A 53 3.62 -3.72 -15.19
N TRP A 54 2.58 -3.08 -14.68
CA TRP A 54 2.44 -2.88 -13.24
C TRP A 54 2.20 -4.20 -12.53
N LYS A 55 2.93 -4.38 -11.43
CA LYS A 55 2.76 -5.50 -10.49
C LYS A 55 2.77 -4.99 -9.07
N TYR A 56 2.07 -5.71 -8.20
CA TYR A 56 2.17 -5.50 -6.77
C TYR A 56 3.58 -5.85 -6.30
N ILE A 57 4.18 -4.94 -5.54
CA ILE A 57 5.37 -5.24 -4.77
C ILE A 57 5.06 -5.39 -3.28
N CYS A 58 3.96 -4.77 -2.84
CA CYS A 58 3.45 -4.86 -1.48
C CYS A 58 1.94 -4.59 -1.48
N ILE A 59 1.18 -5.34 -0.67
CA ILE A 59 -0.24 -5.13 -0.37
C ILE A 59 -0.42 -5.25 1.13
N VAL A 60 -1.08 -4.26 1.73
CA VAL A 60 -1.49 -4.24 3.14
C VAL A 60 -3.01 -4.43 3.18
N SER A 61 -3.49 -5.32 4.04
CA SER A 61 -4.90 -5.60 4.29
C SER A 61 -5.14 -5.73 5.80
N GLY A 62 -6.39 -5.97 6.22
CA GLY A 62 -6.77 -6.07 7.64
C GLY A 62 -7.33 -4.77 8.24
N PHE A 63 -7.45 -3.70 7.45
CA PHE A 63 -8.04 -2.45 7.94
C PHE A 63 -9.51 -2.64 8.34
N PRO A 64 -9.93 -2.07 9.49
CA PRO A 64 -11.30 -2.19 9.97
C PRO A 64 -12.29 -1.41 9.09
N ASP A 65 -11.80 -0.38 8.39
CA ASP A 65 -12.63 0.44 7.52
C ASP A 65 -11.80 1.17 6.43
N LYS A 66 -12.54 1.86 5.56
CA LYS A 66 -12.00 2.70 4.50
C LYS A 66 -11.15 3.86 5.02
N ILE A 67 -11.49 4.45 6.17
CA ILE A 67 -10.84 5.65 6.70
C ILE A 67 -9.40 5.30 7.09
N ASN A 68 -9.22 4.22 7.85
CA ASN A 68 -7.93 3.71 8.27
C ASN A 68 -7.05 3.36 7.06
N ALA A 69 -7.60 2.66 6.07
CA ALA A 69 -6.88 2.37 4.84
C ALA A 69 -6.44 3.65 4.10
N LEU A 70 -7.31 4.65 3.97
CA LEU A 70 -6.94 5.91 3.30
C LEU A 70 -5.89 6.71 4.10
N GLN A 71 -5.92 6.67 5.43
CA GLN A 71 -4.90 7.29 6.28
C GLN A 71 -3.53 6.62 6.08
N CYS A 72 -3.50 5.27 6.06
CA CYS A 72 -2.28 4.50 5.75
C CYS A 72 -1.74 4.86 4.36
N GLU A 73 -2.60 4.82 3.33
CA GLU A 73 -2.24 5.12 1.94
C GLU A 73 -1.61 6.51 1.80
N TRP A 74 -2.19 7.50 2.47
CA TRP A 74 -1.68 8.86 2.47
C TRP A 74 -0.32 8.94 3.17
N ARG A 75 -0.14 8.24 4.30
CA ARG A 75 1.15 8.18 4.99
C ARG A 75 2.23 7.50 4.17
N ILE A 76 1.93 6.46 3.40
CA ILE A 76 2.90 5.86 2.46
C ILE A 76 3.38 6.90 1.41
N LYS A 77 2.54 7.87 1.01
CA LYS A 77 2.98 8.97 0.15
C LYS A 77 3.92 9.95 0.85
N LYS A 78 3.72 10.16 2.16
CA LYS A 78 4.38 11.14 3.01
C LYS A 78 4.77 10.53 4.37
N PRO A 79 5.73 9.58 4.42
CA PRO A 79 6.03 8.81 5.63
C PRO A 79 6.32 9.72 6.83
N PHE A 80 7.12 10.77 6.61
CA PHE A 80 7.51 11.77 7.62
C PHE A 80 6.64 13.03 7.63
N ASN A 81 5.37 12.93 7.21
CA ASN A 81 4.44 14.08 7.08
C ASN A 81 4.94 15.21 6.13
N LYS A 82 5.89 14.89 5.25
CA LYS A 82 6.48 15.79 4.25
C LYS A 82 6.74 15.05 2.94
N ARG A 83 7.15 15.77 1.91
CA ARG A 83 7.57 15.15 0.64
C ARG A 83 8.73 14.18 0.92
N ARG A 84 8.69 13.00 0.29
CA ARG A 84 9.76 12.00 0.40
C ARG A 84 11.08 12.58 -0.08
N THR A 85 12.14 12.31 0.68
CA THR A 85 13.52 12.53 0.23
C THR A 85 13.94 11.43 -0.74
N ARG A 86 15.08 11.60 -1.40
CA ARG A 86 15.58 10.67 -2.42
C ARG A 86 15.71 9.22 -1.93
N GLU A 87 16.00 9.03 -0.64
CA GLU A 87 16.10 7.71 0.01
C GLU A 87 14.77 6.92 0.01
N TYR A 88 13.63 7.62 0.05
CA TYR A 88 12.29 7.00 0.08
C TYR A 88 11.60 7.01 -1.30
N CYS A 89 12.39 7.21 -2.35
CA CYS A 89 11.95 7.14 -3.74
C CYS A 89 12.28 5.76 -4.34
N GLY A 90 11.62 5.42 -5.46
CA GLY A 90 11.77 4.11 -6.09
C GLY A 90 11.13 2.95 -5.30
N PRO A 91 11.25 1.71 -5.77
CA PRO A 91 10.62 0.54 -5.15
C PRO A 91 11.05 0.31 -3.69
N GLU A 92 12.35 0.17 -3.43
CA GLU A 92 12.87 -0.07 -2.08
C GLU A 92 12.57 1.09 -1.13
N GLY A 93 12.75 2.33 -1.60
CA GLY A 93 12.46 3.51 -0.78
C GLY A 93 11.00 3.62 -0.37
N ARG A 94 10.07 3.11 -1.19
CA ARG A 94 8.65 3.00 -0.82
C ARG A 94 8.42 1.97 0.29
N ILE A 95 9.13 0.84 0.25
CA ILE A 95 9.03 -0.20 1.29
C ILE A 95 9.67 0.29 2.59
N LYS A 96 10.83 0.96 2.54
CA LYS A 96 11.44 1.61 3.72
C LYS A 96 10.49 2.65 4.34
N GLY A 97 9.84 3.44 3.48
CA GLY A 97 8.83 4.40 3.91
C GLY A 97 7.60 3.74 4.54
N LEU A 98 7.15 2.61 3.98
CA LEU A 98 6.09 1.79 4.58
C LEU A 98 6.51 1.25 5.94
N ASN A 99 7.73 0.71 6.08
CA ASN A 99 8.24 0.21 7.35
C ASN A 99 8.11 1.28 8.43
N HIS A 100 8.59 2.50 8.16
CA HIS A 100 8.41 3.63 9.09
C HIS A 100 6.94 3.91 9.42
N VAL A 101 6.05 3.90 8.42
CA VAL A 101 4.60 4.15 8.61
C VAL A 101 3.94 3.09 9.48
N LEU A 102 4.35 1.83 9.38
CA LEU A 102 3.82 0.72 10.19
C LEU A 102 4.23 0.81 11.67
N HIS A 103 5.24 1.60 12.01
CA HIS A 103 5.67 1.86 13.40
C HIS A 103 5.07 3.13 13.99
N LEU A 104 4.24 3.87 13.26
CA LEU A 104 3.64 5.09 13.77
C LEU A 104 2.47 4.77 14.69
N ASP A 105 2.49 5.29 15.92
CA ASP A 105 1.36 5.23 16.86
C ASP A 105 0.07 5.86 16.29
N LYS A 106 0.21 6.76 15.31
CA LYS A 106 -0.90 7.38 14.56
C LYS A 106 -0.51 7.69 13.12
N TRP A 107 -1.31 7.24 12.15
CA TRP A 107 -1.12 7.65 10.76
C TRP A 107 -1.56 9.09 10.51
N THR A 108 -2.56 9.63 11.19
CA THR A 108 -2.93 11.05 11.12
C THR A 108 -3.35 11.56 12.48
N SER A 109 -3.44 12.88 12.66
CA SER A 109 -3.93 13.48 13.93
C SER A 109 -5.31 12.97 14.34
N ASN A 110 -6.13 12.58 13.36
CA ASN A 110 -7.50 12.09 13.55
C ASN A 110 -7.58 10.55 13.53
N SER A 111 -6.45 9.85 13.53
CA SER A 111 -6.44 8.39 13.66
C SER A 111 -6.83 8.02 15.09
N VAL A 112 -7.86 7.18 15.22
CA VAL A 112 -8.39 6.74 16.51
C VAL A 112 -7.70 5.46 16.98
N ILE A 113 -7.42 4.53 16.06
CA ILE A 113 -6.80 3.23 16.33
C ILE A 113 -5.85 2.91 15.17
N VAL A 114 -4.65 2.41 15.45
CA VAL A 114 -3.73 1.84 14.43
C VAL A 114 -3.25 0.44 14.77
N ASP A 115 -3.48 -0.03 16.01
CA ASP A 115 -3.07 -1.34 16.50
C ASP A 115 -4.19 -2.38 16.29
N PHE A 116 -4.40 -2.76 15.04
CA PHE A 116 -5.30 -3.87 14.67
C PHE A 116 -4.55 -4.86 13.77
N PRO A 117 -5.00 -6.12 13.69
CA PRO A 117 -4.33 -7.12 12.88
C PRO A 117 -4.18 -6.67 11.43
N LEU A 118 -2.93 -6.54 10.98
CA LEU A 118 -2.58 -6.18 9.61
C LEU A 118 -1.87 -7.36 8.94
N GLU A 119 -2.19 -7.62 7.69
CA GLU A 119 -1.44 -8.54 6.84
C GLU A 119 -0.72 -7.74 5.76
N VAL A 120 0.59 -7.92 5.67
CA VAL A 120 1.45 -7.33 4.65
C VAL A 120 1.95 -8.45 3.73
N LYS A 121 1.36 -8.53 2.53
CA LYS A 121 1.88 -9.39 1.46
C LYS A 121 2.94 -8.63 0.68
N ILE A 122 4.15 -9.16 0.57
CA ILE A 122 5.28 -8.47 -0.06
C ILE A 122 6.06 -9.41 -0.99
N LEU A 123 6.63 -8.88 -2.08
CA LEU A 123 7.54 -9.68 -2.90
C LEU A 123 8.77 -10.08 -2.07
N PRO A 124 9.20 -11.36 -2.10
CA PRO A 124 10.27 -11.86 -1.22
C PRO A 124 11.54 -11.01 -1.24
N LYS A 125 11.94 -10.51 -2.41
CA LYS A 125 13.13 -9.66 -2.57
C LYS A 125 13.11 -8.35 -1.74
N TYR A 126 11.95 -7.84 -1.36
CA TYR A 126 11.80 -6.63 -0.55
C TYR A 126 11.50 -6.91 0.92
N LYS A 127 11.26 -8.18 1.29
CA LYS A 127 10.82 -8.57 2.64
C LYS A 127 11.80 -8.13 3.73
N HIS A 128 13.10 -8.21 3.45
CA HIS A 128 14.17 -7.80 4.38
C HIS A 128 14.15 -6.30 4.75
N LEU A 129 13.38 -5.46 4.04
CA LEU A 129 13.22 -4.04 4.34
C LEU A 129 12.12 -3.76 5.37
N LEU A 130 11.33 -4.77 5.72
CA LEU A 130 10.35 -4.72 6.79
C LEU A 130 10.97 -5.35 8.04
N THR A 131 11.46 -4.52 8.96
CA THR A 131 12.19 -4.96 10.16
C THR A 131 11.47 -4.49 11.41
N ASP A 132 11.58 -5.27 12.48
CA ASP A 132 11.15 -4.92 13.84
C ASP A 132 9.66 -4.55 13.96
N LEU A 133 8.82 -5.14 13.09
CA LEU A 133 7.40 -4.83 13.03
C LEU A 133 6.65 -5.20 14.33
N PRO A 134 5.62 -4.43 14.71
CA PRO A 134 4.73 -4.80 15.80
C PRO A 134 4.09 -6.18 15.62
N ASP A 135 3.85 -6.89 16.74
CA ASP A 135 3.35 -8.28 16.75
C ASP A 135 1.95 -8.45 16.11
N TYR A 136 1.17 -7.37 16.01
CA TYR A 136 -0.12 -7.37 15.31
C TYR A 136 0.01 -7.33 13.78
N ILE A 137 1.23 -7.28 13.23
CA ILE A 137 1.49 -7.25 11.79
C ILE A 137 2.07 -8.59 11.35
N THR A 138 1.36 -9.31 10.48
CA THR A 138 1.85 -10.52 9.83
C THR A 138 2.41 -10.21 8.44
N VAL A 139 3.58 -10.74 8.11
CA VAL A 139 4.19 -10.59 6.79
C VAL A 139 4.20 -11.92 6.03
N THR A 140 3.59 -11.94 4.86
CA THR A 140 3.61 -13.11 3.95
C THR A 140 4.21 -12.75 2.60
N ASP A 141 4.56 -13.76 1.84
CA ASP A 141 5.05 -13.56 0.47
C ASP A 141 3.86 -13.33 -0.47
N LEU A 142 4.08 -12.52 -1.52
CA LEU A 142 3.13 -12.29 -2.61
C LEU A 142 3.08 -13.44 -3.62
#